data_AF-A0A0G0VW96-F1
#
_entry.id   AF-A0A0G0VW96-F1
#
_cell.length_a   1.000
_cell.length_b   1.000
_cell.length_c   1.000
_cell.angle_alpha   90.00
_cell.angle_beta   90.00
_cell.angle_gamma   90.00
#
_symmetry.space_group_name_H-M   'P 1'
#
loop_
_entity.id
_entity.type
_entity.pdbx_description
1 polymer ?
#
loop_
_entity_poly.entity_id
_entity_poly.type
_entity_poly.pdbx_seq_one_letter_code
_entity_poly.pdbx_strand_id
1 'polypeptide(L)'
;MVIFGVDPGTATTGYGIIKSQKSMSKPAAELIDYGCIVTPKEKEMPLRLYIIQKALKSLLRQYKPDCVIVEQLFFGINSKTAMTVGQAKGVVLSTAAGYRLPVIEYQGLHVKHTLTGSGRADKKQVQKSVMKFLGKRKLKKPANGYLDDAADALAVAICHAIKVAKG
;
A
#
# COMPACT_ATOMS: atom_id res chain seq x y z
N MET A 1 -11.83 -10.39 -5.70
CA MET A 1 -10.99 -9.31 -6.25
C MET A 1 -9.70 -9.27 -5.45
N VAL A 2 -8.54 -9.46 -6.09
CA VAL A 2 -7.21 -9.29 -5.52
C VAL A 2 -6.79 -7.83 -5.66
N ILE A 3 -6.54 -7.17 -4.54
CA ILE A 3 -6.22 -5.74 -4.46
C ILE A 3 -4.78 -5.60 -4.00
N PHE A 4 -3.99 -4.82 -4.73
CA PHE A 4 -2.59 -4.53 -4.40
C PHE A 4 -2.47 -3.09 -3.89
N GLY A 5 -2.31 -2.90 -2.58
CA GLY A 5 -2.03 -1.60 -1.98
C GLY A 5 -0.54 -1.27 -1.98
N VAL A 6 -0.20 0.00 -2.23
CA VAL A 6 1.16 0.53 -2.24
C VAL A 6 1.23 1.84 -1.45
N ASP A 7 2.20 1.92 -0.54
CA ASP A 7 2.65 3.16 0.10
C ASP A 7 4.05 3.52 -0.46
N PRO A 8 4.14 4.45 -1.44
CA PRO A 8 5.39 4.74 -2.13
C PRO A 8 6.37 5.54 -1.27
N GLY A 9 7.62 5.08 -1.24
CA GLY A 9 8.74 5.81 -0.66
C GLY A 9 10.07 5.39 -1.29
N THR A 10 11.07 6.26 -1.19
CA THR A 10 12.37 5.98 -1.84
C THR A 10 13.21 4.99 -1.04
N ALA A 11 13.17 5.03 0.30
CA ALA A 11 13.88 4.09 1.17
C ALA A 11 13.09 2.80 1.37
N THR A 12 11.82 2.97 1.68
CA THR A 12 10.85 1.91 1.90
C THR A 12 9.65 2.18 1.01
N THR A 13 9.23 1.20 0.23
CA THR A 13 7.92 1.20 -0.45
C THR A 13 7.13 0.05 0.14
N GLY A 14 6.10 0.36 0.92
CA GLY A 14 5.20 -0.63 1.51
C GLY A 14 4.32 -1.27 0.46
N TYR A 15 4.06 -2.57 0.57
CA TYR A 15 3.05 -3.25 -0.22
C TYR A 15 2.18 -4.15 0.65
N GLY A 16 0.90 -4.26 0.29
CA GLY A 16 -0.07 -5.12 0.94
C GLY A 16 -1.06 -5.70 -0.06
N ILE A 17 -1.28 -7.01 -0.02
CA ILE A 17 -2.10 -7.73 -0.99
C ILE A 17 -3.21 -8.44 -0.22
N ILE A 18 -4.45 -8.14 -0.60
CA ILE A 18 -5.64 -8.73 0.00
C ILE A 18 -6.55 -9.27 -1.08
N LYS A 19 -7.33 -10.30 -0.73
CA LYS A 19 -8.45 -10.77 -1.53
C LYS A 19 -9.74 -10.32 -0.87
N SER A 20 -10.40 -9.33 -1.48
CA SER A 20 -11.74 -8.90 -1.06
C SER A 20 -12.74 -10.04 -1.29
N GLN A 21 -13.52 -10.35 -0.25
CA GLN A 21 -14.59 -11.35 -0.27
C GLN A 21 -15.94 -10.63 -0.26
N LYS A 22 -16.91 -11.11 -1.06
CA LYS A 22 -18.28 -10.59 -1.10
C LYS A 22 -19.18 -11.12 0.02
N SER A 23 -18.65 -11.88 0.98
CA SER A 23 -19.46 -12.64 1.95
C SER A 23 -19.71 -11.87 3.25
N MET A 24 -20.95 -11.91 3.73
CA MET A 24 -21.40 -11.32 5.00
C MET A 24 -20.97 -12.14 6.24
N SER A 25 -20.46 -13.38 6.06
CA SER A 25 -20.20 -14.34 7.14
C SER A 25 -18.71 -14.62 7.41
N LYS A 26 -17.79 -13.92 6.73
CA LYS A 26 -16.33 -14.03 6.89
C LYS A 26 -15.71 -12.65 7.07
N PRO A 27 -14.45 -12.52 7.56
CA PRO A 27 -13.75 -11.24 7.47
C PRO A 27 -13.81 -10.72 6.03
N ALA A 28 -14.07 -9.43 5.88
CA ALA A 28 -14.39 -8.80 4.58
C ALA A 28 -13.23 -8.87 3.56
N ALA A 29 -12.03 -9.27 3.99
CA ALA A 29 -10.95 -9.68 3.10
C ALA A 29 -10.03 -10.74 3.73
N GLU A 30 -9.39 -11.51 2.85
CA GLU A 30 -8.31 -12.44 3.19
C GLU A 30 -6.95 -11.78 2.91
N LEU A 31 -6.01 -11.92 3.83
CA LEU A 31 -4.63 -11.46 3.67
C LEU A 31 -3.86 -12.45 2.78
N ILE A 32 -3.31 -11.99 1.66
CA ILE A 32 -2.46 -12.80 0.76
C ILE A 32 -0.99 -12.65 1.14
N ASP A 33 -0.45 -11.43 1.08
CA ASP A 33 0.94 -11.13 1.42
C ASP A 33 1.11 -9.64 1.73
N TYR A 34 2.21 -9.27 2.38
CA TYR A 34 2.58 -7.88 2.65
C TYR A 34 4.06 -7.79 3.00
N GLY A 35 4.64 -6.63 2.75
CA GLY A 35 6.04 -6.39 3.02
C GLY A 35 6.48 -5.01 2.58
N CYS A 36 7.78 -4.85 2.38
CA CYS A 36 8.34 -3.61 1.85
C CYS A 36 9.42 -3.92 0.81
N ILE A 37 9.47 -3.09 -0.22
CA ILE A 37 10.64 -3.00 -1.08
C ILE A 37 11.60 -2.02 -0.40
N VAL A 38 12.82 -2.47 -0.13
CA VAL A 38 13.83 -1.68 0.58
C VAL A 38 14.98 -1.39 -0.38
N THR A 39 15.40 -0.13 -0.42
CA THR A 39 16.55 0.27 -1.25
C THR A 39 17.72 0.74 -0.36
N PRO A 40 18.96 0.36 -0.69
CA PRO A 40 20.15 0.85 0.02
C PRO A 40 20.29 2.37 -0.09
N LYS A 41 20.64 3.04 1.02
CA LYS A 41 20.80 4.51 1.07
C LYS A 41 22.03 4.99 0.30
N GLU A 42 23.01 4.11 0.11
CA GLU A 42 24.27 4.36 -0.59
C GLU A 42 24.09 4.42 -2.10
N LYS A 43 22.95 3.93 -2.62
CA LYS A 43 22.66 3.94 -4.05
C LYS A 43 22.08 5.28 -4.48
N GLU A 44 22.49 5.73 -5.66
CA GLU A 44 21.91 6.90 -6.29
C GLU A 44 20.43 6.70 -6.62
N MET A 45 19.69 7.81 -6.69
CA MET A 45 18.24 7.79 -6.89
C MET A 45 17.78 6.97 -8.11
N PRO A 46 18.39 7.08 -9.30
CA PRO A 46 17.98 6.27 -10.46
C PRO A 46 18.05 4.76 -10.19
N LEU A 47 19.09 4.30 -9.48
CA LEU A 47 19.24 2.89 -9.15
C LEU A 47 18.24 2.44 -8.07
N ARG A 48 17.90 3.31 -7.12
CA ARG A 48 16.83 3.04 -6.13
C ARG A 48 15.47 2.92 -6.80
N LEU A 49 15.15 3.82 -7.72
CA LEU A 49 13.93 3.78 -8.54
C LEU A 49 13.87 2.51 -9.39
N TYR A 50 14.99 2.09 -9.98
CA TYR A 50 15.07 0.83 -10.72
C TYR A 50 14.82 -0.41 -9.83
N ILE A 51 15.36 -0.44 -8.61
CA ILE A 51 15.09 -1.52 -7.64
C ILE A 51 13.60 -1.60 -7.32
N ILE A 52 12.97 -0.44 -7.05
CA ILE A 52 11.52 -0.36 -6.80
C ILE A 52 10.74 -0.92 -7.99
N GLN A 53 11.05 -0.47 -9.21
CA GLN A 53 10.40 -0.97 -10.42
C GLN A 53 10.56 -2.48 -10.57
N LYS A 54 11.79 -3.00 -10.45
CA LYS A 54 12.10 -4.42 -10.65
C LYS A 54 11.35 -5.29 -9.66
N ALA A 55 11.36 -4.91 -8.38
CA ALA A 55 10.64 -5.63 -7.33
C ALA A 55 9.12 -5.57 -7.56
N LEU A 56 8.57 -4.40 -7.86
CA LEU A 56 7.15 -4.24 -8.16
C LEU A 56 6.71 -5.09 -9.35
N LYS A 57 7.47 -5.09 -10.47
CA LYS A 57 7.21 -5.97 -11.62
C LYS A 57 7.18 -7.45 -11.23
N SER A 58 8.05 -7.87 -10.32
CA SER A 58 8.07 -9.24 -9.81
C SER A 58 6.79 -9.56 -9.03
N LEU A 59 6.40 -8.68 -8.10
CA LEU A 59 5.21 -8.84 -7.28
C LEU A 59 3.93 -8.83 -8.15
N LEU A 60 3.82 -7.93 -9.12
CA LEU A 60 2.67 -7.87 -10.04
C LEU A 60 2.55 -9.15 -10.89
N ARG A 61 3.68 -9.73 -11.36
CA ARG A 61 3.66 -11.02 -12.08
C ARG A 61 3.28 -12.19 -11.19
N GLN A 62 3.77 -12.19 -9.95
CA GLN A 62 3.53 -13.27 -9.00
C GLN A 62 2.07 -13.30 -8.55
N TYR A 63 1.52 -12.16 -8.14
CA TYR A 63 0.22 -12.09 -7.50
C TYR A 63 -0.93 -11.78 -8.45
N LYS A 64 -0.65 -11.25 -9.65
CA LYS A 64 -1.64 -10.94 -10.69
C LYS A 64 -2.88 -10.22 -10.13
N PRO A 65 -2.71 -9.05 -9.48
CA PRO A 65 -3.84 -8.36 -8.86
C PRO A 65 -4.83 -7.85 -9.92
N ASP A 66 -6.08 -7.64 -9.51
CA ASP A 66 -7.12 -7.05 -10.35
C ASP A 66 -6.99 -5.52 -10.44
N CYS A 67 -6.41 -4.88 -9.42
CA CYS A 67 -6.15 -3.45 -9.37
C CYS A 67 -4.98 -3.11 -8.44
N VAL A 68 -4.39 -1.92 -8.65
CA VAL A 68 -3.35 -1.34 -7.80
C VAL A 68 -3.88 -0.07 -7.16
N ILE A 69 -3.76 0.02 -5.84
CA ILE A 69 -4.21 1.15 -5.05
C ILE A 69 -2.97 1.83 -4.45
N VAL A 70 -2.85 3.13 -4.64
CA VAL A 70 -1.65 3.89 -4.24
C VAL A 70 -2.05 5.01 -3.28
N GLU A 71 -1.28 5.20 -2.21
CA GLU A 71 -1.48 6.37 -1.36
C GLU A 71 -1.15 7.66 -2.12
N GLN A 72 -2.08 8.60 -2.09
CA GLN A 72 -1.88 9.94 -2.62
C GLN A 72 -1.05 10.76 -1.65
N LEU A 73 0.14 11.17 -2.09
CA LEU A 73 0.98 12.10 -1.37
C LEU A 73 0.28 13.45 -1.20
N PHE A 74 0.26 13.96 0.03
CA PHE A 74 -0.08 15.35 0.33
C PHE A 74 1.19 16.09 0.70
N PHE A 75 1.54 17.14 -0.05
CA PHE A 75 2.79 17.85 0.13
C PHE A 75 2.60 19.00 1.13
N GLY A 76 3.05 18.78 2.36
CA GLY A 76 3.23 19.82 3.37
C GLY A 76 4.71 20.16 3.54
N ILE A 77 5.05 21.42 3.27
CA ILE A 77 6.25 22.19 3.69
C ILE A 77 7.62 21.77 3.10
N ASN A 78 7.91 20.50 2.79
CA ASN A 78 9.23 20.08 2.27
C ASN A 78 9.22 19.62 0.81
N SER A 79 9.52 20.54 -0.12
CA SER A 79 9.55 20.32 -1.56
C SER A 79 10.60 19.29 -2.03
N LYS A 80 11.73 19.15 -1.32
CA LYS A 80 12.80 18.19 -1.68
C LYS A 80 12.37 16.75 -1.40
N THR A 81 11.80 16.51 -0.22
CA THR A 81 11.23 15.19 0.12
C THR A 81 10.04 14.88 -0.78
N ALA A 82 9.18 15.87 -1.02
CA ALA A 82 8.06 15.75 -1.95
C ALA A 82 8.49 15.25 -3.34
N MET A 83 9.52 15.88 -3.91
CA MET A 83 10.04 15.52 -5.24
C MET A 83 10.57 14.09 -5.28
N THR A 84 11.38 13.71 -4.28
CA THR A 84 12.00 12.37 -4.25
C THR A 84 10.96 11.26 -4.07
N VAL A 85 9.98 11.44 -3.19
CA VAL A 85 8.87 10.48 -3.03
C VAL A 85 7.97 10.47 -4.27
N GLY A 86 7.77 11.64 -4.90
CA GLY A 86 7.06 11.77 -6.18
C GLY A 86 7.68 10.94 -7.30
N GLN A 87 9.02 10.84 -7.36
CA GLN A 87 9.72 9.98 -8.32
C GLN A 87 9.42 8.49 -8.07
N ALA A 88 9.47 8.03 -6.82
CA ALA A 88 9.14 6.64 -6.47
C ALA A 88 7.68 6.33 -6.81
N LYS A 89 6.76 7.24 -6.49
CA LYS A 89 5.35 7.12 -6.87
C LYS A 89 5.17 7.06 -8.39
N GLY A 90 5.84 7.92 -9.16
CA GLY A 90 5.82 7.87 -10.62
C GLY A 90 6.26 6.52 -11.19
N VAL A 91 7.27 5.88 -10.58
CA VAL A 91 7.67 4.51 -10.92
C VAL A 91 6.55 3.51 -10.61
N VAL A 92 5.90 3.60 -9.46
CA VAL A 92 4.78 2.72 -9.10
C VAL A 92 3.63 2.85 -10.11
N LEU A 93 3.18 4.08 -10.36
CA LEU A 93 2.07 4.39 -11.26
C LEU A 93 2.34 3.90 -12.69
N SER A 94 3.49 4.27 -13.26
CA SER A 94 3.87 3.88 -14.62
C SER A 94 4.06 2.37 -14.77
N THR A 95 4.61 1.71 -13.74
CA THR A 95 4.80 0.25 -13.76
C THR A 95 3.46 -0.48 -13.73
N ALA A 96 2.53 -0.09 -12.84
CA ALA A 96 1.20 -0.69 -12.78
C ALA A 96 0.41 -0.46 -14.08
N ALA A 97 0.46 0.75 -14.63
CA ALA A 97 -0.15 1.07 -15.92
C ALA A 97 0.41 0.23 -17.08
N GLY A 98 1.73 -0.05 -17.07
CA GLY A 98 2.37 -0.93 -18.04
C GLY A 98 1.87 -2.39 -18.01
N TYR A 99 1.25 -2.82 -16.91
CA TYR A 99 0.57 -4.12 -16.78
C TYR A 99 -0.92 -4.05 -17.13
N ARG A 100 -1.41 -2.90 -17.60
CA ARG A 100 -2.83 -2.62 -17.89
C ARG A 100 -3.75 -2.81 -16.69
N LEU A 101 -3.21 -2.60 -15.48
CA LEU A 101 -3.98 -2.67 -14.25
C LEU A 101 -4.67 -1.32 -13.98
N PRO A 102 -5.95 -1.31 -13.55
CA PRO A 102 -6.56 -0.13 -12.97
C PRO A 102 -5.73 0.39 -11.80
N VAL A 103 -5.38 1.67 -11.83
CA VAL A 103 -4.65 2.36 -10.77
C VAL A 103 -5.58 3.37 -10.12
N ILE A 104 -5.77 3.26 -8.81
CA ILE A 104 -6.63 4.16 -8.03
C ILE A 104 -5.82 4.78 -6.90
N GLU A 105 -6.03 6.07 -6.65
CA GLU A 105 -5.33 6.79 -5.60
C GLU A 105 -6.28 7.23 -4.49
N TYR A 106 -5.82 7.15 -3.23
CA TYR A 106 -6.54 7.66 -2.08
C TYR A 106 -5.67 8.55 -1.22
N GLN A 107 -6.23 9.67 -0.76
CA GLN A 107 -5.58 10.51 0.24
C GLN A 107 -5.46 9.78 1.58
N GLY A 108 -4.32 9.92 2.26
CA GLY A 108 -4.10 9.30 3.58
C GLY A 108 -5.18 9.65 4.61
N LEU A 109 -5.69 10.89 4.59
CA LEU A 109 -6.83 11.29 5.45
C LEU A 109 -8.10 10.47 5.16
N HIS A 110 -8.37 10.19 3.88
CA HIS A 110 -9.50 9.37 3.46
C HIS A 110 -9.32 7.90 3.88
N VAL A 111 -8.10 7.36 3.75
CA VAL A 111 -7.75 6.01 4.22
C VAL A 111 -8.01 5.90 5.73
N LYS A 112 -7.45 6.84 6.52
CA LYS A 112 -7.64 6.89 7.98
C LYS A 112 -9.11 6.95 8.36
N HIS A 113 -9.87 7.87 7.74
CA HIS A 113 -11.29 8.02 8.02
C HIS A 113 -12.08 6.76 7.67
N THR A 114 -11.80 6.14 6.51
CA THR A 114 -12.48 4.91 6.07
C THR A 114 -12.26 3.74 7.04
N LEU A 115 -11.05 3.59 7.58
CA LEU A 115 -10.70 2.47 8.46
C LEU A 115 -11.07 2.70 9.94
N THR A 116 -11.09 3.94 10.40
CA THR A 116 -11.17 4.25 11.85
C THR A 116 -12.34 5.15 12.23
N GLY A 117 -13.05 5.73 11.25
CA GLY A 117 -14.04 6.78 11.48
C GLY A 117 -13.45 8.18 11.70
N SER A 118 -12.12 8.33 11.77
CA SER A 118 -11.45 9.61 12.00
C SER A 118 -10.27 9.83 11.05
N GLY A 119 -10.23 10.97 10.35
CA GLY A 119 -9.08 11.37 9.54
C GLY A 119 -7.83 11.70 10.38
N ARG A 120 -8.00 11.92 11.69
CA ARG A 120 -6.91 12.25 12.63
C ARG A 120 -6.35 11.02 13.36
N ALA A 121 -6.76 9.82 12.97
CA ALA A 121 -6.29 8.61 13.62
C ALA A 121 -4.76 8.46 13.56
N ASP A 122 -4.20 8.01 14.68
CA ASP A 122 -2.78 7.71 14.79
C ASP A 122 -2.43 6.38 14.09
N LYS A 123 -1.13 6.13 13.90
CA LYS A 123 -0.65 4.91 13.24
C LYS A 123 -1.09 3.63 13.96
N LYS A 124 -1.16 3.63 15.29
CA LYS A 124 -1.57 2.45 16.08
C LYS A 124 -3.05 2.14 15.88
N GLN A 125 -3.89 3.16 15.78
CA GLN A 125 -5.32 3.03 15.51
C GLN A 125 -5.55 2.44 14.12
N VAL A 126 -4.84 2.93 13.09
CA VAL A 126 -4.91 2.38 11.73
C VAL A 126 -4.49 0.92 11.71
N GLN A 127 -3.35 0.57 12.33
CA GLN A 127 -2.88 -0.82 12.41
C GLN A 127 -3.88 -1.76 13.12
N LYS A 128 -4.50 -1.29 14.22
CA LYS A 128 -5.57 -2.04 14.90
C LYS A 128 -6.77 -2.28 13.98
N SER A 129 -7.19 -1.28 13.22
CA SER A 129 -8.28 -1.42 12.24
C SER A 129 -7.92 -2.40 11.12
N VAL A 130 -6.69 -2.34 10.59
CA VAL A 130 -6.18 -3.31 9.59
C VAL A 130 -6.26 -4.74 10.14
N MET A 131 -5.74 -4.98 11.34
CA MET A 131 -5.79 -6.29 12.00
C MET A 131 -7.21 -6.79 12.22
N LYS A 132 -8.11 -5.92 12.69
CA LYS A 132 -9.53 -6.24 12.89
C LYS A 132 -10.20 -6.64 11.57
N PHE A 133 -9.97 -5.88 10.50
CA PHE A 133 -10.56 -6.13 9.19
C PHE A 133 -10.09 -7.46 8.58
N LEU A 134 -8.82 -7.82 8.81
CA LEU A 134 -8.22 -9.08 8.35
C LEU A 134 -8.45 -10.27 9.30
N GLY A 135 -9.17 -10.08 10.41
CA GLY A 135 -9.37 -11.12 11.43
C GLY A 135 -8.06 -11.62 12.06
N LYS A 136 -7.03 -10.77 12.14
CA LYS A 136 -5.72 -11.12 12.70
C LYS A 136 -5.56 -10.54 14.10
N ARG A 137 -4.99 -11.31 15.03
CA ARG A 137 -4.59 -10.80 16.35
C ARG A 137 -3.29 -10.00 16.30
N LYS A 138 -2.41 -10.34 15.35
CA LYS A 138 -1.09 -9.71 15.15
C LYS A 138 -0.65 -9.88 13.70
N LEU A 139 -0.02 -8.85 13.14
CA LEU A 139 0.75 -8.96 11.91
C LEU A 139 2.17 -9.43 12.25
N LYS A 140 2.67 -10.44 11.53
CA LYS A 140 4.07 -10.85 11.62
C LYS A 140 4.95 -9.70 11.11
N LYS A 141 6.06 -9.44 11.79
CA LYS A 141 7.04 -8.47 11.30
C LYS A 141 7.63 -9.01 9.99
N PRO A 142 7.60 -8.25 8.87
CA PRO A 142 8.25 -8.68 7.64
C PRO A 142 9.75 -8.90 7.87
N ALA A 143 10.40 -9.72 7.04
CA ALA A 143 11.82 -10.06 7.20
C ALA A 143 12.74 -8.84 7.21
N ASN A 144 12.35 -7.78 6.50
CA ASN A 144 13.07 -6.50 6.42
C ASN A 144 12.73 -5.52 7.56
N GLY A 145 11.76 -5.86 8.42
CA GLY A 145 11.45 -5.15 9.65
C GLY A 145 10.50 -3.96 9.55
N TYR A 146 10.09 -3.55 8.35
CA TYR A 146 9.25 -2.37 8.10
C TYR A 146 7.77 -2.70 8.20
N LEU A 147 7.30 -2.97 9.43
CA LEU A 147 5.91 -3.33 9.68
C LEU A 147 4.95 -2.16 9.47
N ASP A 148 5.37 -0.94 9.78
CA ASP A 148 4.52 0.25 9.69
C ASP A 148 4.15 0.56 8.24
N ASP A 149 5.15 0.67 7.36
CA ASP A 149 4.93 0.93 5.93
C ASP A 149 4.10 -0.18 5.27
N ALA A 150 4.33 -1.45 5.65
CA ALA A 150 3.54 -2.57 5.15
C ALA A 150 2.09 -2.54 5.65
N ALA A 151 1.86 -2.08 6.88
CA ALA A 151 0.51 -1.90 7.42
C ALA A 151 -0.21 -0.71 6.79
N ASP A 152 0.50 0.38 6.49
CA ASP A 152 -0.04 1.53 5.77
C ASP A 152 -0.46 1.12 4.34
N ALA A 153 0.34 0.31 3.64
CA ALA A 153 -0.04 -0.27 2.34
C ALA A 153 -1.24 -1.22 2.41
N LEU A 154 -1.36 -2.04 3.47
CA LEU A 154 -2.57 -2.83 3.72
C LEU A 154 -3.80 -1.95 3.97
N ALA A 155 -3.65 -0.85 4.71
CA ALA A 155 -4.73 0.10 4.96
C ALA A 155 -5.27 0.70 3.66
N VAL A 156 -4.38 1.05 2.73
CA VAL A 156 -4.74 1.55 1.40
C VAL A 156 -5.55 0.51 0.61
N ALA A 157 -5.12 -0.77 0.60
CA ALA A 157 -5.86 -1.85 -0.05
C ALA A 157 -7.26 -2.07 0.57
N ILE A 158 -7.33 -2.05 1.91
CA ILE A 158 -8.58 -2.22 2.68
C ILE A 158 -9.54 -1.05 2.43
N CYS A 159 -9.03 0.18 2.33
CA CYS A 159 -9.83 1.34 1.98
C CYS A 159 -10.57 1.13 0.66
N HIS A 160 -9.90 0.60 -0.37
CA HIS A 160 -10.54 0.25 -1.62
C HIS A 160 -11.59 -0.85 -1.46
N ALA A 161 -11.27 -1.93 -0.74
CA ALA A 161 -12.19 -3.03 -0.50
C ALA A 161 -13.50 -2.56 0.17
N ILE A 162 -13.41 -1.67 1.17
CA ILE A 162 -14.56 -1.08 1.86
C ILE A 162 -15.39 -0.23 0.90
N LYS A 163 -14.73 0.58 0.06
CA LYS A 163 -15.43 1.46 -0.89
C LYS A 163 -16.20 0.66 -1.94
N VAL A 164 -15.59 -0.38 -2.50
CA VAL A 164 -16.22 -1.24 -3.52
C VAL A 164 -17.32 -2.12 -2.93
N ALA A 165 -17.25 -2.50 -1.65
CA ALA A 165 -18.32 -3.27 -1.01
C ALA A 165 -19.59 -2.45 -0.71
N LYS A 166 -19.50 -1.11 -0.72
CA LYS A 166 -20.62 -0.18 -0.45
C LYS A 166 -21.33 0.34 -1.70
N GLY A 167 -20.75 0.12 -2.88
CA GLY A 167 -21.31 0.53 -4.18
C GLY A 167 -21.74 -0.69 -4.98
#